data_AF-X0VLD8-F1
#
_entry.id   AF-X0VLD8-F1
#
_cell.length_a   1.000
_cell.length_b   1.000
_cell.length_c   1.000
_cell.angle_alpha   90.00
_cell.angle_beta   90.00
_cell.angle_gamma   90.00
#
_symmetry.space_group_name_H-M   'P 1'
#
loop_
_entity.id
_entity.type
_entity.pdbx_description
1 polymer ?
#
loop_
_entity_poly.entity_id
_entity_poly.type
_entity_poly.pdbx_seq_one_letter_code
_entity_poly.pdbx_strand_id
1 'polypeptide(L)'
;MTKPKVGVFGMTGCAGEQIVILNCEDELTDILKVLDIRSFHTAISKNDEKCNLDLAFVEGAVVQPEEEVFLKEIRKRTRLLVALGTCAVWGGVAAMKNEVSRQRLKDIVYGS
;
A
#
# COMPACT_ATOMS: atom_id res chain seq x y z
N MET A 1 -17.26 21.77 3.24
CA MET A 1 -16.30 20.98 4.04
C MET A 1 -15.04 20.77 3.22
N THR A 2 -13.86 20.80 3.84
CA THR A 2 -12.59 20.46 3.16
C THR A 2 -12.54 18.97 2.87
N LYS A 3 -12.13 18.59 1.65
CA LYS A 3 -11.97 17.18 1.28
C LYS A 3 -10.88 16.53 2.15
N PRO A 4 -11.10 15.33 2.71
CA PRO A 4 -10.05 14.60 3.41
C PRO A 4 -8.89 14.27 2.47
N LYS A 5 -7.66 14.43 2.96
CA LYS A 5 -6.43 14.11 2.24
C LYS A 5 -6.13 12.62 2.38
N VAL A 6 -6.03 11.93 1.26
CA VAL A 6 -5.92 10.47 1.21
C VAL A 6 -4.62 10.03 0.55
N GLY A 7 -3.99 9.01 1.11
CA GLY A 7 -2.89 8.27 0.50
C GLY A 7 -3.24 6.79 0.29
N VAL A 8 -2.73 6.19 -0.78
CA VAL A 8 -2.78 4.75 -1.07
C VAL A 8 -1.35 4.27 -1.33
N PHE A 9 -0.91 3.29 -0.56
CA PHE A 9 0.48 2.80 -0.55
C PHE A 9 0.50 1.28 -0.65
N GLY A 10 1.46 0.76 -1.42
CA GLY A 10 1.69 -0.68 -1.56
C GLY A 10 3.04 -1.10 -0.97
N MET A 11 3.02 -2.20 -0.20
CA MET A 11 4.19 -2.98 0.20
C MET A 11 4.32 -4.20 -0.73
N THR A 12 4.91 -5.30 -0.26
CA THR A 12 5.00 -6.55 -1.01
C THR A 12 3.61 -7.17 -1.17
N GLY A 13 3.06 -7.03 -2.38
CA GLY A 13 1.75 -7.52 -2.76
C GLY A 13 1.62 -7.63 -4.27
N CYS A 14 0.42 -7.92 -4.76
CA CYS A 14 0.13 -8.01 -6.19
C CYS A 14 -0.43 -6.71 -6.79
N ALA A 15 -0.56 -5.64 -6.00
CA ALA A 15 -1.28 -4.41 -6.36
C ALA A 15 -2.77 -4.61 -6.68
N GLY A 16 -3.35 -5.76 -6.30
CA GLY A 16 -4.74 -6.11 -6.61
C GLY A 16 -5.73 -5.10 -6.04
N GLU A 17 -5.58 -4.72 -4.77
CA GLU A 17 -6.44 -3.73 -4.11
C GLU A 17 -6.36 -2.36 -4.79
N GLN A 18 -5.17 -1.93 -5.22
CA GLN A 18 -4.99 -0.67 -5.96
C GLN A 18 -5.69 -0.71 -7.33
N ILE A 19 -5.57 -1.82 -8.06
CA ILE A 19 -6.22 -1.99 -9.36
C ILE A 19 -7.73 -2.06 -9.20
N VAL A 20 -8.25 -2.73 -8.16
CA VAL A 20 -9.69 -2.78 -7.88
C VAL A 20 -10.25 -1.39 -7.62
N ILE A 21 -9.53 -0.52 -6.90
CA ILE A 21 -9.93 0.89 -6.74
C ILE A 21 -10.02 1.59 -8.10
N LEU A 22 -9.06 1.35 -9.00
CA LEU A 22 -9.04 1.95 -10.33
C LEU A 22 -10.11 1.37 -11.27
N ASN A 23 -10.55 0.14 -11.04
CA ASN A 23 -11.63 -0.50 -11.81
C ASN A 23 -13.02 0.01 -11.43
N CYS A 24 -13.16 0.86 -10.39
CA CYS A 24 -14.41 1.58 -10.09
C CYS A 24 -14.61 2.75 -11.08
N GLU A 25 -14.45 2.50 -12.39
CA GLU A 25 -14.31 3.54 -13.42
C GLU A 25 -15.43 4.57 -13.40
N ASP A 26 -16.69 4.11 -13.31
CA ASP A 26 -17.88 4.96 -13.28
C ASP A 26 -17.93 5.82 -11.99
N GLU A 27 -17.47 5.27 -10.87
CA GLU A 27 -17.49 5.93 -9.56
C GLU A 27 -16.24 6.77 -9.26
N LEU A 28 -15.13 6.59 -10.01
CA LEU A 28 -13.87 7.30 -9.78
C LEU A 28 -14.07 8.82 -9.74
N THR A 29 -14.90 9.34 -10.64
CA THR A 29 -15.20 10.78 -10.69
C THR A 29 -15.88 11.26 -9.41
N ASP A 30 -16.78 10.46 -8.85
CA ASP A 30 -17.48 10.79 -7.60
C ASP A 30 -16.57 10.64 -6.37
N ILE A 31 -15.68 9.66 -6.38
CA ILE A 31 -14.63 9.50 -5.38
C ILE A 31 -13.72 10.75 -5.35
N LEU A 32 -13.28 11.23 -6.52
CA LEU A 32 -12.43 12.43 -6.64
C LEU A 32 -13.16 13.74 -6.29
N LYS A 33 -14.50 13.77 -6.37
CA LYS A 33 -15.30 14.91 -5.86
C LYS A 33 -15.25 15.00 -4.34
N VAL A 34 -15.10 13.89 -3.63
CA VAL A 34 -15.15 13.88 -2.16
C VAL A 34 -13.78 13.70 -1.49
N LEU A 35 -12.77 13.14 -2.18
CA LEU A 35 -11.42 12.95 -1.64
C LEU A 35 -10.37 13.87 -2.31
N ASP A 36 -9.32 14.20 -1.58
CA ASP A 36 -8.12 14.86 -2.09
C ASP A 36 -6.95 13.86 -2.08
N ILE A 37 -6.69 13.20 -3.21
CA ILE A 37 -5.65 12.18 -3.34
C ILE A 37 -4.27 12.86 -3.37
N ARG A 38 -3.44 12.58 -2.36
CA ARG A 38 -2.10 13.16 -2.19
C ARG A 38 -0.97 12.19 -2.52
N SER A 39 -1.22 10.90 -2.37
CA SER A 39 -0.26 9.84 -2.73
C SER A 39 -1.03 8.65 -3.27
N PHE A 40 -0.76 8.24 -4.51
CA PHE A 40 -1.29 7.02 -5.11
C PHE A 40 -0.47 6.70 -6.36
N HIS A 41 0.66 6.01 -6.19
CA HIS A 41 1.66 5.82 -7.25
C HIS A 41 1.08 5.24 -8.56
N THR A 42 0.13 4.32 -8.45
CA THR A 42 -0.51 3.67 -9.61
C THR A 42 -1.51 4.58 -10.34
N ALA A 43 -1.99 5.65 -9.69
CA ALA A 43 -3.03 6.53 -10.24
C ALA A 43 -2.53 7.93 -10.63
N ILE A 44 -1.47 8.44 -9.99
CA ILE A 44 -0.99 9.82 -10.16
C ILE A 44 0.53 9.90 -10.29
N SER A 45 1.02 10.82 -11.14
CA SER A 45 2.46 11.02 -11.34
C SER A 45 3.16 11.76 -10.20
N LYS A 46 2.44 12.64 -9.48
CA LYS A 46 3.01 13.50 -8.44
C LYS A 46 2.49 13.12 -7.07
N ASN A 47 3.33 12.47 -6.27
CA ASN A 47 3.04 12.10 -4.90
C ASN A 47 3.57 13.17 -3.94
N ASP A 48 2.80 13.49 -2.89
CA ASP A 48 3.20 14.42 -1.83
C ASP A 48 3.65 13.65 -0.59
N GLU A 49 4.96 13.45 -0.47
CA GLU A 49 5.61 12.74 0.63
C GLU A 49 5.59 13.51 1.95
N LYS A 50 5.34 14.83 1.92
CA LYS A 50 5.41 15.71 3.09
C LYS A 50 4.03 16.08 3.65
N CYS A 51 2.96 15.84 2.89
CA CYS A 51 1.62 16.15 3.35
C CYS A 51 1.20 15.27 4.52
N ASN A 52 0.60 15.88 5.55
CA ASN A 52 -0.17 15.14 6.54
C ASN A 52 -1.47 14.63 5.89
N LEU A 53 -1.78 13.35 6.14
CA LEU A 53 -2.93 12.63 5.60
C LEU A 53 -4.00 12.44 6.65
N ASP A 54 -5.25 12.61 6.25
CA ASP A 54 -6.41 12.26 7.08
C ASP A 54 -6.62 10.75 7.10
N LEU A 55 -6.33 10.08 5.98
CA LEU A 55 -6.50 8.66 5.77
C LEU A 55 -5.38 8.10 4.88
N ALA A 56 -4.80 6.96 5.27
CA ALA A 56 -3.92 6.17 4.42
C ALA A 56 -4.43 4.73 4.30
N PHE A 57 -4.59 4.26 3.08
CA PHE A 57 -4.75 2.83 2.79
C PHE A 57 -3.38 2.23 2.52
N VAL A 58 -3.05 1.16 3.22
CA VAL A 58 -1.81 0.39 3.04
C VAL A 58 -2.19 -1.02 2.65
N GLU A 59 -1.78 -1.44 1.44
CA GLU A 59 -1.92 -2.81 0.96
C GLU A 59 -0.55 -3.51 0.86
N GLY A 60 -0.56 -4.82 0.71
CA GLY A 60 0.66 -5.65 0.74
C GLY A 60 1.18 -5.97 2.14
N ALA A 61 2.01 -7.01 2.21
CA ALA A 61 2.68 -7.46 3.42
C ALA A 61 4.04 -6.76 3.61
N VAL A 62 4.47 -6.56 4.85
CA VAL A 62 5.83 -6.09 5.16
C VAL A 62 6.79 -7.27 5.10
N VAL A 63 7.63 -7.31 4.07
CA VAL A 63 8.58 -8.37 3.79
C VAL A 63 10.01 -7.83 3.89
N GLN A 64 10.34 -6.68 3.34
CA GLN A 64 11.69 -6.13 3.37
C GLN A 64 11.86 -5.09 4.50
N PRO A 65 13.05 -4.94 5.10
CA PRO A 65 13.30 -3.93 6.13
C PRO A 65 12.93 -2.50 5.71
N GLU A 66 13.11 -2.17 4.43
CA GLU A 66 12.80 -0.87 3.84
C GLU A 66 11.29 -0.57 3.89
N GLU A 67 10.45 -1.60 3.76
CA GLU A 67 8.99 -1.48 3.84
C GLU A 67 8.53 -1.18 5.27
N GLU A 68 9.21 -1.72 6.29
CA GLU A 68 8.94 -1.38 7.68
C GLU A 68 9.23 0.11 7.95
N VAL A 69 10.37 0.60 7.46
CA VAL A 69 10.73 2.02 7.57
C VAL A 69 9.69 2.88 6.85
N PHE A 70 9.34 2.52 5.62
CA PHE A 70 8.36 3.25 4.84
C PHE A 70 6.98 3.29 5.49
N LEU A 71 6.49 2.16 6.02
CA LEU A 71 5.22 2.08 6.75
C LEU A 71 5.22 2.97 8.00
N LYS A 72 6.34 3.03 8.73
CA LYS A 72 6.49 3.94 9.89
C LYS A 72 6.45 5.41 9.46
N GLU A 73 7.05 5.78 8.34
CA GLU A 73 6.96 7.16 7.81
C GLU A 73 5.52 7.52 7.40
N ILE A 74 4.80 6.60 6.73
CA ILE A 74 3.38 6.77 6.43
C ILE A 74 2.58 6.96 7.72
N ARG A 75 2.81 6.11 8.73
CA ARG A 75 2.11 6.18 10.03
C ARG A 75 2.33 7.50 10.77
N LYS A 76 3.55 8.05 10.72
CA LYS A 76 3.90 9.34 11.36
C LYS A 76 3.11 10.51 10.80
N ARG A 77 2.84 10.53 9.49
CA ARG A 77 2.11 11.62 8.82
C ARG A 77 0.62 11.36 8.62
N THR A 78 0.07 10.28 9.16
CA THR A 78 -1.33 9.88 8.93
C THR A 78 -2.14 9.87 10.21
N ARG A 79 -3.37 10.42 10.16
CA ARG A 79 -4.33 10.35 11.27
C ARG A 79 -4.95 8.94 11.40
N LEU A 80 -5.57 8.43 10.33
CA LEU A 80 -6.13 7.08 10.27
C LEU A 80 -5.40 6.22 9.24
N LEU A 81 -4.82 5.10 9.66
CA LEU A 81 -4.17 4.14 8.77
C LEU A 81 -5.03 2.87 8.71
N VAL A 82 -5.34 2.42 7.50
CA VAL A 82 -6.17 1.25 7.22
C VAL A 82 -5.31 0.21 6.49
N ALA A 83 -5.19 -0.97 7.08
CA ALA A 83 -4.67 -2.14 6.37
C ALA A 83 -5.75 -2.60 5.37
N LEU A 84 -5.42 -2.57 4.08
CA LEU A 84 -6.32 -2.88 2.99
C LEU A 84 -5.91 -4.21 2.35
N GLY A 85 -6.82 -5.18 2.34
CA GLY A 85 -6.60 -6.48 1.70
C GLY A 85 -5.98 -7.55 2.59
N THR A 86 -6.07 -8.80 2.13
CA THR A 86 -5.63 -9.98 2.90
C THR A 86 -4.12 -9.96 3.16
N CYS A 87 -3.31 -9.46 2.23
CA CYS A 87 -1.87 -9.36 2.39
C CYS A 87 -1.48 -8.41 3.54
N ALA A 88 -2.13 -7.25 3.64
CA ALA A 88 -1.82 -6.29 4.70
C ALA A 88 -2.29 -6.74 6.08
N VAL A 89 -3.42 -7.45 6.16
CA VAL A 89 -3.99 -7.90 7.44
C VAL A 89 -3.35 -9.20 7.93
N TRP A 90 -3.08 -10.14 7.03
CA TRP A 90 -2.71 -11.52 7.37
C TRP A 90 -1.42 -12.02 6.73
N GLY A 91 -0.71 -11.18 5.97
CA GLY A 91 0.50 -11.54 5.22
C GLY A 91 0.24 -12.20 3.87
N GLY A 92 -0.93 -12.82 3.67
CA GLY A 92 -1.39 -13.37 2.39
C GLY A 92 -0.42 -14.35 1.74
N VAL A 93 -0.37 -14.33 0.40
CA VAL A 93 0.50 -15.21 -0.41
C VAL A 93 1.98 -15.04 -0.04
N ALA A 94 2.41 -13.81 0.28
CA ALA A 94 3.80 -13.53 0.64
C ALA A 94 4.25 -14.27 1.93
N ALA A 95 3.32 -14.54 2.85
CA ALA A 95 3.58 -15.22 4.11
C ALA A 95 3.55 -16.76 4.01
N MET A 96 3.16 -17.34 2.87
CA MET A 96 2.97 -18.80 2.72
C MET A 96 4.25 -19.63 2.97
N LYS A 97 5.43 -19.03 2.86
CA LYS A 97 6.72 -19.72 3.03
C LYS A 97 7.53 -19.17 4.21
N ASN A 98 6.89 -18.62 5.24
CA ASN A 98 7.58 -18.07 6.41
C ASN A 98 8.43 -19.11 7.17
N GLU A 99 8.13 -20.40 7.01
CA GLU A 99 8.89 -21.52 7.58
C GLU A 99 10.22 -21.78 6.86
N VAL A 100 10.38 -21.27 5.63
CA VAL A 100 11.55 -21.49 4.79
C VAL A 100 12.47 -20.28 4.90
N SER A 101 13.77 -20.51 5.13
CA SER A 101 14.74 -19.42 5.23
C SER A 101 14.82 -18.62 3.93
N ARG A 102 15.01 -17.30 4.04
CA ARG A 102 15.17 -16.43 2.87
C ARG A 102 16.35 -16.83 1.99
N GLN A 103 17.45 -17.31 2.59
CA GLN A 103 18.59 -17.80 1.83
C GLN A 103 18.19 -18.98 0.96
N ARG A 104 17.47 -19.97 1.52
CA ARG A 104 16.99 -21.12 0.75
C ARG A 104 16.07 -20.72 -0.39
N LEU A 105 15.18 -19.74 -0.18
CA LEU A 105 14.33 -19.21 -1.25
C LEU A 105 15.14 -18.55 -2.37
N LYS A 106 16.19 -17.81 -2.02
CA LYS A 106 17.11 -17.20 -3.00
C LYS A 106 17.86 -18.29 -3.79
N ASP A 107 18.41 -19.30 -3.11
CA ASP A 107 19.15 -20.38 -3.76
C ASP A 107 18.30 -21.15 -4.78
N ILE A 108 17.00 -21.33 -4.50
CA ILE A 108 16.06 -22.01 -5.42
C ILE A 108 15.84 -21.20 -6.71
N VAL A 109 15.79 -19.87 -6.62
CA VAL A 109 15.45 -18.99 -7.75
C VAL A 109 16.68 -18.56 -8.53
N TYR A 110 17.75 -18.19 -7.83
CA TYR A 110 18.94 -17.57 -8.40
C TYR A 110 20.13 -18.54 -8.50
N GLY A 111 20.03 -19.73 -7.91
CA GLY A 111 21.17 -20.63 -7.73
C GLY A 111 22.05 -20.21 -6.54
N SER A 112 23.10 -20.99 -6.33
CA SER A 112 24.16 -20.75 -5.33
C SER A 112 25.25 -19.84 -5.86
#